data_AF-A0A7S0L2A8-F1
#
_entry.id   AF-A0A7S0L2A8-F1
#
_cell.length_a   1.000
_cell.length_b   1.000
_cell.length_c   1.000
_cell.angle_alpha   90.00
_cell.angle_beta   90.00
_cell.angle_gamma   90.00
#
_symmetry.space_group_name_H-M   'P 1'
#
loop_
_entity.id
_entity.type
_entity.pdbx_description
1 polymer ?
#
loop_
_entity_poly.entity_id
_entity_poly.type
_entity_poly.pdbx_seq_one_letter_code
_entity_poly.pdbx_strand_id
1 'polypeptide(L)'
;GLLALGLARSRRRRYSLVSRPLERAAAAHPLALLRSWLAEAQHLEGYLAKCAVLATCSEAEGPTARTVIWHDLADEGLVFGTNPHSLKGRQLAEEPRAEMVFRWGQRQVRVRGVVSRLHDSAACFGGLQREQQLGLTFLSQGKPIDEDEHA
;
A
#
# COMPACT_ATOMS: atom_id res chain seq x y z
N GLY A 1 -4.46 -39.48 0.25
CA GLY A 1 -3.16 -39.41 0.96
C GLY A 1 -2.85 -37.95 1.23
N LEU A 2 -2.56 -37.60 2.48
CA LEU A 2 -2.33 -36.22 2.93
C LEU A 2 -1.04 -35.61 2.36
N LEU A 3 -1.10 -34.32 2.02
CA LEU A 3 0.05 -33.46 1.75
C LEU A 3 0.16 -32.44 2.90
N ALA A 4 1.17 -32.62 3.76
CA ALA A 4 1.53 -31.69 4.81
C ALA A 4 2.67 -30.78 4.31
N LEU A 5 2.39 -29.49 4.15
CA LEU A 5 3.42 -28.46 3.95
C LEU A 5 3.56 -27.65 5.25
N GLY A 6 4.46 -28.12 6.12
CA GLY A 6 4.94 -27.35 7.26
C GLY A 6 6.05 -26.40 6.83
N LEU A 7 5.82 -25.09 6.94
CA LEU A 7 6.89 -24.11 6.81
C LEU A 7 7.77 -24.17 8.06
N ALA A 8 8.86 -24.92 7.93
CA ALA A 8 9.92 -25.03 8.91
C ALA A 8 10.53 -23.66 9.25
N ARG A 9 10.97 -23.52 10.52
CA ARG A 9 11.70 -22.38 11.07
C ARG A 9 12.88 -22.00 10.16
N SER A 10 12.71 -20.94 9.38
CA SER A 10 13.79 -20.33 8.60
C SER A 10 14.84 -19.73 9.55
N ARG A 11 16.07 -20.23 9.45
CA ARG A 11 17.27 -19.61 10.03
C ARG A 11 17.35 -18.17 9.52
N ARG A 12 17.04 -17.21 10.39
CA ARG A 12 17.23 -15.78 10.09
C ARG A 12 18.69 -15.53 9.77
N ARG A 13 19.02 -15.35 8.49
CA ARG A 13 20.21 -14.59 8.11
C ARG A 13 19.99 -13.17 8.63
N ARG A 14 20.73 -12.84 9.69
CA ARG A 14 20.74 -11.53 10.32
C ARG A 14 21.50 -10.58 9.38
N TYR A 15 20.78 -9.86 8.52
CA TYR A 15 21.35 -8.68 7.87
C TYR A 15 21.52 -7.61 8.95
N SER A 16 22.72 -7.52 9.51
CA SER A 16 23.08 -6.50 10.50
C SER A 16 23.29 -5.15 9.81
N LEU A 17 22.21 -4.45 9.43
CA LEU A 17 22.25 -3.04 9.01
C LEU A 17 20.97 -2.29 9.42
N VAL A 18 20.49 -2.53 10.64
CA VAL A 18 19.58 -1.59 11.33
C VAL A 18 20.33 -1.17 12.58
N SER A 19 20.77 0.08 12.63
CA SER A 19 21.45 0.61 13.80
C SER A 19 20.47 0.51 14.99
N ARG A 20 20.92 0.04 16.17
CA ARG A 20 20.10 0.01 17.40
C ARG A 20 19.31 1.31 17.69
N PRO A 21 19.83 2.51 17.37
CA PRO A 21 19.06 3.76 17.46
C PRO A 21 17.80 3.77 16.59
N LEU A 22 17.84 3.17 15.40
CA LEU A 22 16.72 3.13 14.47
C LEU A 22 15.61 2.19 14.94
N GLU A 23 15.97 1.03 15.50
CA GLU A 23 14.99 0.11 16.12
C GLU A 23 14.27 0.78 17.30
N ARG A 24 15.00 1.51 18.15
CA ARG A 24 14.42 2.25 19.28
C ARG A 24 13.54 3.41 18.83
N ALA A 25 13.96 4.18 17.83
CA ALA A 25 13.17 5.27 17.27
C ALA A 25 11.86 4.74 16.64
N ALA A 26 11.94 3.62 15.91
CA ALA A 26 10.77 2.96 15.35
C ALA A 26 9.82 2.44 16.44
N ALA A 27 10.34 1.91 17.55
CA ALA A 27 9.54 1.43 18.67
C ALA A 27 8.85 2.56 19.46
N ALA A 28 9.50 3.72 19.60
CA ALA A 28 8.97 4.84 20.37
C ALA A 28 7.97 5.68 19.57
N HIS A 29 8.30 6.03 18.31
CA HIS A 29 7.50 6.95 17.49
C HIS A 29 7.52 6.52 16.01
N PRO A 30 6.85 5.41 15.64
CA PRO A 30 6.91 4.84 14.30
C PRO A 30 6.41 5.79 13.21
N LEU A 31 5.35 6.55 13.48
CA LEU A 31 4.80 7.51 12.51
C LEU A 31 5.73 8.72 12.30
N ALA A 32 6.37 9.23 13.35
CA ALA A 32 7.32 10.32 13.21
C ALA A 32 8.55 9.90 12.38
N LEU A 33 9.03 8.67 12.58
CA LEU A 33 10.11 8.09 11.78
C LEU A 33 9.68 7.86 10.33
N LEU A 34 8.45 7.40 10.10
CA LEU A 34 7.90 7.26 8.76
C LEU A 34 7.82 8.61 8.04
N ARG A 35 7.37 9.68 8.74
CA ARG A 35 7.32 11.05 8.19
C ARG A 35 8.70 11.54 7.78
N SER A 36 9.72 11.36 8.62
CA SER A 36 11.07 11.83 8.31
C SER A 36 11.68 11.09 7.12
N TRP A 37 11.48 9.77 7.06
CA TRP A 37 11.94 8.96 5.94
C TRP A 37 11.21 9.25 4.64
N LEU A 38 9.92 9.55 4.70
CA LEU A 38 9.17 9.99 3.54
C LEU A 38 9.70 11.32 3.01
N ALA A 39 9.95 12.29 3.88
CA ALA A 39 10.49 13.58 3.47
C ALA A 39 11.86 13.42 2.77
N GLU A 40 12.72 12.56 3.31
CA GLU A 40 14.00 12.20 2.69
C GLU A 40 13.79 11.52 1.32
N ALA A 41 12.88 10.54 1.22
CA ALA A 41 12.57 9.85 -0.02
C ALA A 41 11.99 10.80 -1.08
N GLN A 42 11.11 11.72 -0.70
CA GLN A 42 10.54 12.72 -1.60
C GLN A 42 11.61 13.67 -2.14
N HIS A 43 12.60 14.04 -1.31
CA HIS A 43 13.72 14.85 -1.75
C HIS A 43 14.60 14.13 -2.79
N LEU A 44 14.81 12.82 -2.63
CA LEU A 44 15.70 12.01 -3.48
C LEU A 44 15.02 11.45 -4.74
N GLU A 45 13.76 11.06 -4.64
CA GLU A 45 13.03 10.28 -5.67
C GLU A 45 11.81 11.02 -6.23
N GLY A 46 11.49 12.19 -5.68
CA GLY A 46 10.34 12.99 -6.10
C GLY A 46 9.03 12.23 -5.96
N TYR A 47 8.28 12.15 -7.05
CA TYR A 47 6.96 11.51 -7.08
C TYR A 47 7.01 10.00 -6.78
N LEU A 48 8.11 9.32 -7.11
CA LEU A 48 8.24 7.87 -6.90
C LEU A 48 8.22 7.48 -5.42
N ALA A 49 8.57 8.40 -4.52
CA ALA A 49 8.46 8.18 -3.08
C ALA A 49 7.01 7.92 -2.62
N LYS A 50 6.02 8.38 -3.40
CA LYS A 50 4.59 8.14 -3.15
C LYS A 50 4.07 6.85 -3.79
N CYS A 51 4.91 6.09 -4.49
CA CYS A 51 4.55 4.77 -5.00
C CYS A 51 4.80 3.70 -3.93
N ALA A 52 3.85 2.79 -3.77
CA ALA A 52 3.97 1.68 -2.83
C ALA A 52 3.35 0.41 -3.40
N VAL A 53 3.88 -0.76 -3.04
CA VAL A 53 3.24 -2.03 -3.36
C VAL A 53 2.20 -2.33 -2.30
N LEU A 54 0.93 -2.40 -2.70
CA LEU A 54 -0.19 -2.79 -1.85
C LEU A 54 -0.52 -4.27 -2.08
N ALA A 55 -0.42 -5.07 -1.03
CA ALA A 55 -0.89 -6.45 -0.99
C ALA A 55 -2.26 -6.53 -0.31
N THR A 56 -3.19 -7.22 -0.96
CA THR A 56 -4.54 -7.52 -0.47
C THR A 56 -4.84 -8.99 -0.73
N CYS A 57 -5.80 -9.57 -0.01
CA CYS A 57 -6.19 -10.97 -0.16
C CYS A 57 -7.68 -11.10 0.09
N SER A 58 -8.33 -12.07 -0.54
CA SER A 58 -9.64 -12.57 -0.13
C SER A 58 -9.71 -14.07 -0.36
N GLU A 59 -10.70 -14.76 0.20
CA GLU A 59 -10.83 -16.21 -0.02
C GLU A 59 -11.19 -16.51 -1.47
N ALA A 60 -12.05 -15.69 -2.06
CA ALA A 60 -12.52 -15.87 -3.43
C ALA A 60 -11.45 -15.64 -4.51
N GLU A 61 -10.55 -14.67 -4.31
CA GLU A 61 -9.66 -14.16 -5.35
C GLU A 61 -8.16 -14.39 -5.03
N GLY A 62 -7.84 -14.88 -3.83
CA GLY A 62 -6.47 -15.12 -3.38
C GLY A 62 -5.63 -13.85 -3.14
N PRO A 63 -4.34 -14.00 -2.78
CA PRO A 63 -3.47 -12.86 -2.54
C PRO A 63 -3.05 -12.19 -3.86
N THR A 64 -3.06 -10.87 -3.86
CA THR A 64 -2.66 -10.06 -5.02
C THR A 64 -1.86 -8.85 -4.57
N ALA A 65 -0.96 -8.37 -5.44
CA ALA A 65 -0.10 -7.22 -5.18
C ALA A 65 -0.03 -6.30 -6.40
N ARG A 66 0.03 -4.98 -6.18
CA ARG A 66 0.16 -3.95 -7.22
C ARG A 66 0.77 -2.68 -6.68
N THR A 67 1.33 -1.86 -7.56
CA THR A 67 1.72 -0.50 -7.22
C THR A 67 0.48 0.39 -7.07
N VAL A 68 0.42 1.17 -6.00
CA VAL A 68 -0.56 2.23 -5.75
C VAL A 68 0.18 3.53 -5.44
N ILE A 69 -0.51 4.65 -5.64
CA ILE A 69 -0.07 5.95 -5.16
C ILE A 69 -0.93 6.29 -3.95
N TRP A 70 -0.28 6.65 -2.85
CA TRP A 70 -0.95 7.09 -1.64
C TRP A 70 -0.92 8.62 -1.54
N HIS A 71 -1.77 9.19 -0.69
CA HIS A 71 -2.07 10.62 -0.72
C HIS A 71 -1.55 11.34 0.52
N ASP A 72 -1.85 10.79 1.69
CA ASP A 72 -1.57 11.46 2.95
C ASP A 72 -1.27 10.49 4.10
N LEU A 73 -0.55 10.98 5.11
CA LEU A 73 -0.25 10.27 6.35
C LEU A 73 -0.98 11.02 7.46
N ALA A 74 -2.18 10.58 7.76
CA ALA A 74 -2.97 11.05 8.88
C ALA A 74 -2.37 10.56 10.22
N ASP A 75 -2.91 11.07 11.33
CA ASP A 75 -2.45 10.69 12.67
C ASP A 75 -2.72 9.21 12.98
N GLU A 76 -3.74 8.63 12.34
CA GLU A 76 -4.13 7.23 12.49
C GLU A 76 -3.53 6.29 11.43
N GLY A 77 -2.90 6.81 10.36
CA GLY A 77 -2.25 5.97 9.37
C GLY A 77 -2.17 6.55 7.95
N LEU A 78 -1.97 5.65 6.99
CA LEU A 78 -1.82 5.99 5.57
C LEU A 78 -3.18 6.08 4.87
N VAL A 79 -3.34 7.09 4.03
CA VAL A 79 -4.53 7.32 3.20
C VAL A 79 -4.17 7.13 1.73
N PHE A 80 -4.93 6.31 1.02
CA PHE A 80 -4.81 6.12 -0.43
C PHE A 80 -6.19 5.99 -1.08
N GLY A 81 -6.32 6.45 -2.32
CA GLY A 81 -7.55 6.32 -3.09
C GLY A 81 -7.63 5.02 -3.88
N THR A 82 -8.85 4.47 -4.00
CA THR A 82 -9.10 3.41 -4.98
C THR A 82 -10.57 3.30 -5.36
N ASN A 83 -10.83 2.71 -6.54
CA ASN A 83 -12.18 2.37 -6.96
C ASN A 83 -12.70 1.18 -6.13
N PRO A 84 -13.85 1.29 -5.43
CA PRO A 84 -14.39 0.21 -4.59
C PRO A 84 -14.78 -1.05 -5.39
N HIS A 85 -15.05 -0.92 -6.69
CA HIS A 85 -15.40 -2.05 -7.56
C HIS A 85 -14.19 -2.76 -8.17
N SER A 86 -12.99 -2.19 -8.03
CA SER A 86 -11.75 -2.83 -8.47
C SER A 86 -11.44 -4.09 -7.66
N LEU A 87 -10.58 -4.97 -8.17
CA LEU A 87 -10.19 -6.21 -7.46
C LEU A 87 -9.73 -5.94 -6.03
N LYS A 88 -8.86 -4.95 -5.81
CA LYS A 88 -8.38 -4.59 -4.46
C LYS A 88 -9.51 -4.01 -3.59
N GLY A 89 -10.45 -3.28 -4.18
CA GLY A 89 -11.60 -2.72 -3.47
C GLY A 89 -12.57 -3.81 -2.99
N ARG A 90 -12.82 -4.83 -3.83
CA ARG A 90 -13.60 -6.02 -3.46
C ARG A 90 -12.89 -6.85 -2.40
N GLN A 91 -11.59 -7.11 -2.57
CA GLN A 91 -10.81 -7.84 -1.58
C GLN A 91 -10.81 -7.15 -0.22
N LEU A 92 -10.61 -5.82 -0.18
CA LEU A 92 -10.64 -5.05 1.07
C LEU A 92 -12.03 -4.95 1.71
N ALA A 93 -13.10 -5.15 0.94
CA ALA A 93 -14.45 -5.20 1.49
C ALA A 93 -14.77 -6.54 2.15
N GLU A 94 -14.17 -7.64 1.67
CA GLU A 94 -14.30 -8.98 2.22
C GLU A 94 -13.30 -9.21 3.38
N GLU A 95 -12.04 -8.84 3.17
CA GLU A 95 -10.94 -9.01 4.11
C GLU A 95 -10.13 -7.70 4.20
N PRO A 96 -10.34 -6.89 5.26
CA PRO A 96 -9.78 -5.55 5.34
C PRO A 96 -8.30 -5.52 5.71
N ARG A 97 -7.66 -6.66 5.98
CA ARG A 97 -6.21 -6.71 6.23
C ARG A 97 -5.42 -6.44 4.96
N ALA A 98 -4.49 -5.49 5.05
CA ALA A 98 -3.60 -5.14 3.96
C ALA A 98 -2.16 -4.94 4.44
N GLU A 99 -1.23 -5.01 3.48
CA GLU A 99 0.16 -4.64 3.69
C GLU A 99 0.64 -3.73 2.56
N MET A 100 1.29 -2.63 2.92
CA MET A 100 1.90 -1.68 2.02
C MET A 100 3.41 -1.68 2.19
N VAL A 101 4.13 -1.77 1.09
CA VAL A 101 5.60 -1.82 1.06
C VAL A 101 6.14 -0.67 0.23
N PHE A 102 6.96 0.16 0.88
CA PHE A 102 7.73 1.23 0.27
C PHE A 102 9.16 0.78 0.06
N ARG A 103 9.74 1.19 -1.07
CA ARG A 103 11.15 0.97 -1.34
C ARG A 103 11.80 2.30 -1.72
N TRP A 104 12.51 2.88 -0.76
CA TRP A 104 13.19 4.17 -0.89
C TRP A 104 14.71 3.98 -0.83
N GLY A 105 15.46 4.28 -1.88
CA GLY A 105 16.92 4.26 -1.89
C GLY A 105 17.47 2.86 -1.63
N GLN A 106 18.01 2.60 -0.42
CA GLN A 106 18.36 1.26 0.09
C GLN A 106 17.45 0.75 1.22
N ARG A 107 16.45 1.55 1.62
CA ARG A 107 15.50 1.31 2.71
C ARG A 107 14.21 0.65 2.19
N GLN A 108 13.70 -0.31 2.96
CA GLN A 108 12.35 -0.86 2.77
C GLN A 108 11.52 -0.57 4.02
N VAL A 109 10.31 -0.04 3.83
CA VAL A 109 9.36 0.24 4.92
C VAL A 109 8.09 -0.54 4.67
N ARG A 110 7.56 -1.18 5.72
CA ARG A 110 6.36 -2.02 5.65
C ARG A 110 5.33 -1.48 6.63
N VAL A 111 4.13 -1.22 6.14
CA VAL A 111 2.98 -0.83 6.96
C VAL A 111 1.90 -1.89 6.78
N ARG A 112 1.50 -2.52 7.88
CA ARG A 112 0.48 -3.56 7.91
C ARG A 112 -0.64 -3.12 8.83
N GLY A 113 -1.88 -3.31 8.42
CA GLY A 113 -3.03 -2.92 9.23
C GLY A 113 -4.36 -3.37 8.64
N VAL A 114 -5.42 -2.90 9.29
CA VAL A 114 -6.81 -3.03 8.83
C VAL A 114 -7.17 -1.74 8.10
N VAL A 115 -7.71 -1.86 6.90
CA VAL A 115 -8.17 -0.73 6.10
C VAL A 115 -9.62 -0.42 6.47
N SER A 116 -9.90 0.84 6.78
CA SER A 116 -11.25 1.37 6.96
C SER A 116 -11.59 2.37 5.86
N ARG A 117 -12.86 2.43 5.47
CA ARG A 117 -13.34 3.50 4.58
C ARG A 117 -13.50 4.78 5.38
N LEU A 118 -12.98 5.89 4.86
CA LEU A 118 -13.24 7.21 5.41
C LEU A 118 -14.65 7.66 4.98
N HIS A 119 -15.41 8.23 5.92
CA HIS A 119 -16.80 8.67 5.69
C HIS A 119 -16.90 9.86 4.71
N ASP A 120 -15.86 10.69 4.61
CA ASP A 120 -15.76 11.80 3.66
C ASP A 120 -14.57 11.58 2.71
N SER A 121 -14.79 10.76 1.68
CA SER A 121 -13.76 10.49 0.68
C SER A 121 -13.50 11.69 -0.23
N ALA A 122 -14.48 12.59 -0.40
CA ALA A 122 -14.36 13.77 -1.27
C ALA A 122 -13.33 14.77 -0.72
N ALA A 123 -13.29 14.95 0.61
CA ALA A 123 -12.28 15.78 1.26
C ALA A 123 -10.83 15.28 1.01
N CYS A 124 -10.62 13.96 0.97
CA CYS A 124 -9.30 13.37 0.71
C CYS A 124 -8.81 13.55 -0.73
N PHE A 125 -9.71 13.75 -1.69
CA PHE A 125 -9.38 13.94 -3.11
C PHE A 125 -9.44 15.40 -3.58
N GLY A 126 -9.93 16.32 -2.74
CA GLY A 126 -10.05 17.74 -3.08
C GLY A 126 -8.73 18.43 -3.45
N GLY A 127 -7.60 17.90 -2.98
CA GLY A 127 -6.25 18.38 -3.30
C GLY A 127 -5.58 17.72 -4.52
N LEU A 128 -6.20 16.71 -5.14
CA LEU A 128 -5.68 16.10 -6.37
C LEU A 128 -5.90 17.02 -7.57
N GLN A 129 -4.97 17.00 -8.55
CA GLN A 129 -5.21 17.66 -9.83
C GLN A 129 -6.42 17.04 -10.52
N ARG A 130 -7.18 17.85 -11.28
CA ARG A 130 -8.47 17.45 -11.86
C ARG A 130 -8.35 16.17 -12.70
N GLU A 131 -7.23 15.98 -13.39
CA GLU A 131 -6.91 14.81 -14.19
C GLU A 131 -6.77 13.54 -13.34
N GLN A 132 -6.22 13.65 -12.13
CA GLN A 132 -6.07 12.55 -11.18
C GLN A 132 -7.42 12.16 -10.56
N GLN A 133 -8.32 13.13 -10.37
CA GLN A 133 -9.70 12.88 -9.94
C GLN A 133 -10.49 12.14 -11.03
N LEU A 134 -10.31 12.51 -12.30
CA LEU A 134 -10.95 11.86 -13.45
C LEU A 134 -10.48 10.40 -13.62
N GLY A 135 -9.18 10.12 -13.41
CA GLY A 135 -8.64 8.76 -13.48
C GLY A 135 -9.24 7.76 -12.48
N LEU A 136 -9.82 8.24 -11.37
CA LEU A 136 -10.51 7.41 -10.37
C LEU A 136 -11.94 7.02 -10.79
N THR A 137 -12.56 7.81 -11.67
CA THR A 137 -13.98 7.71 -12.04
C THR A 137 -14.19 6.87 -13.31
N PHE A 138 -13.24 6.86 -14.25
CA PHE A 138 -13.52 6.41 -15.63
C PHE A 138 -13.00 5.02 -16.03
N LEU A 139 -12.28 4.30 -15.17
CA LEU A 139 -11.77 2.98 -15.55
C LEU A 139 -12.44 1.88 -14.74
N SER A 140 -13.02 0.92 -15.46
CA SER A 140 -13.37 -0.43 -15.01
C SER A 140 -12.11 -1.16 -14.53
N GLN A 141 -11.50 -0.66 -13.46
CA GLN A 141 -10.13 -0.97 -13.09
C GLN A 141 -10.01 -2.45 -12.70
N GLY A 142 -9.36 -3.23 -13.56
CA GLY A 142 -9.12 -4.66 -13.35
C GLY A 142 -10.18 -5.59 -13.95
N LYS A 143 -11.04 -5.12 -14.87
CA LYS A 143 -11.76 -6.01 -15.79
C LYS A 143 -10.88 -6.33 -17.02
N PRO A 144 -11.03 -7.51 -17.65
CA PRO A 144 -10.52 -7.72 -18.99
C PRO A 144 -11.03 -6.61 -19.91
N ILE A 145 -10.14 -6.07 -20.75
CA ILE A 145 -10.54 -5.19 -21.84
C ILE A 145 -11.07 -6.11 -22.93
N ASP A 146 -12.32 -5.95 -23.33
CA ASP A 146 -12.88 -6.69 -24.46
C ASP A 146 -12.24 -6.15 -25.76
N GLU A 147 -11.95 -7.04 -26.71
CA GLU A 147 -11.24 -6.68 -27.95
C GLU A 147 -11.98 -5.62 -28.81
N ASP A 148 -13.27 -5.40 -28.55
CA ASP A 148 -14.13 -4.45 -29.28
C ASP A 148 -13.96 -2.98 -28.84
N GLU A 149 -13.20 -2.68 -27.79
CA GLU A 149 -12.97 -1.29 -27.31
C GLU A 149 -11.91 -0.53 -28.16
N HIS A 150 -11.49 -1.10 -29.29
CA HIS A 150 -10.52 -0.56 -30.24
C HIS A 150 -11.14 0.00 -31.55
N ALA A 151 -12.46 0.03 -31.70
CA ALA A 151 -13.15 0.54 -32.89
C ALA A 151 -13.57 2.02 -32.79
#